data_AF-A0A3M1BU53-F1
#
_entry.id   AF-A0A3M1BU53-F1
#
_cell.length_a   1.000
_cell.length_b   1.000
_cell.length_c   1.000
_cell.angle_alpha   90.00
_cell.angle_beta   90.00
_cell.angle_gamma   90.00
#
_symmetry.space_group_name_H-M   'P 1'
#
loop_
_entity.id
_entity.type
_entity.pdbx_description
1 polymer ?
#
loop_
_entity_poly.entity_id
_entity_poly.type
_entity_poly.pdbx_seq_one_letter_code
_entity_poly.pdbx_strand_id
1 'polypeptide(L)'
;DSRLGDSHRHLEVRNENCEILLSTDLEVDQSPDFPYTIAKINYNKVNGWLAIQGFSQFYLLHLNDLKLVGPLKPAYLNERYAEDAQSGRINKLEVWEDYLIGHAEDLGTFVYSLKQEGPKPTLPIAEYSADGGFEYHSLFMLHSGDEPEKYQLLAPEYNPTTGSLVINPLLESPTRLDGRLNPAFRDNRYLVIKAFDEAGNQTPVAVDMLLQKRIPLPDEVARQSDTDIINWMRSNS
;
A
#
# COMPACT_ATOMS: atom_id res chain seq x y z
N ASP A 1 -18.36 -25.30 19.12
CA ASP A 1 -19.55 -26.04 19.59
C ASP A 1 -20.42 -26.34 18.38
N SER A 2 -20.63 -27.61 18.03
CA SER A 2 -21.43 -28.04 16.86
C SER A 2 -22.92 -27.68 16.97
N ARG A 3 -23.35 -27.11 18.11
CA ARG A 3 -24.72 -26.65 18.36
C ARG A 3 -24.98 -25.19 17.97
N LEU A 4 -23.96 -24.42 17.63
CA LEU A 4 -24.11 -23.00 17.28
C LEU A 4 -24.36 -22.74 15.77
N GLY A 5 -24.40 -23.79 14.95
CA GLY A 5 -24.44 -23.66 13.49
C GLY A 5 -23.11 -23.15 12.92
N ASP A 6 -22.94 -23.27 11.61
CA ASP A 6 -21.80 -22.66 10.93
C ASP A 6 -21.92 -21.13 11.04
N SER A 7 -20.87 -20.46 11.51
CA SER A 7 -20.84 -19.00 11.59
C SER A 7 -20.64 -18.43 10.18
N HIS A 8 -21.75 -18.15 9.49
CA HIS A 8 -21.73 -17.56 8.16
C HIS A 8 -21.49 -16.05 8.22
N ARG A 9 -20.69 -15.54 7.27
CA ARG A 9 -20.49 -14.10 7.07
C ARG A 9 -21.28 -13.72 5.85
N HIS A 10 -22.54 -13.37 6.06
CA HIS A 10 -23.42 -13.07 4.96
C HIS A 10 -23.19 -11.63 4.46
N LEU A 11 -22.78 -11.49 3.20
CA LEU A 11 -22.76 -10.23 2.49
C LEU A 11 -24.04 -10.10 1.67
N GLU A 12 -24.78 -9.04 1.95
CA GLU A 12 -25.98 -8.69 1.20
C GLU A 12 -25.89 -7.23 0.73
N VAL A 13 -26.14 -7.01 -0.56
CA VAL A 13 -26.22 -5.69 -1.17
C VAL A 13 -27.67 -5.48 -1.59
N ARG A 14 -28.26 -4.35 -1.19
CA ARG A 14 -29.63 -3.99 -1.50
C ARG A 14 -29.72 -2.67 -2.25
N ASN A 15 -30.75 -2.51 -3.06
CA ASN A 15 -31.11 -1.19 -3.60
C ASN A 15 -31.90 -0.34 -2.58
N GLU A 16 -32.26 0.88 -2.97
CA GLU A 16 -33.03 1.82 -2.15
C GLU A 16 -34.42 1.28 -1.76
N ASN A 17 -34.98 0.35 -2.55
CA ASN A 17 -36.24 -0.32 -2.27
C ASN A 17 -36.08 -1.57 -1.39
N CYS A 18 -34.89 -1.80 -0.82
CA CYS A 18 -34.53 -2.97 -0.03
C CYS A 18 -34.55 -4.31 -0.81
N GLU A 19 -34.61 -4.28 -2.14
CA GLU A 19 -34.49 -5.48 -2.97
C GLU A 19 -33.04 -5.96 -2.96
N ILE A 20 -32.85 -7.28 -2.86
CA ILE A 20 -31.53 -7.90 -2.81
C ILE A 20 -30.94 -7.89 -4.23
N LEU A 21 -29.80 -7.23 -4.38
CA LEU A 21 -29.02 -7.16 -5.62
C LEU A 21 -27.91 -8.22 -5.66
N LEU A 22 -27.30 -8.49 -4.50
CA LEU A 22 -26.27 -9.51 -4.30
C LEU A 22 -26.47 -10.14 -2.92
N SER A 23 -26.33 -11.45 -2.82
CA SER A 23 -26.38 -12.20 -1.57
C SER A 23 -25.39 -13.36 -1.67
N THR A 24 -24.39 -13.39 -0.80
CA THR A 24 -23.34 -14.41 -0.79
C THR A 24 -22.74 -14.54 0.60
N ASP A 25 -22.15 -15.70 0.89
CA ASP A 25 -21.34 -15.87 2.09
C ASP A 25 -19.86 -15.57 1.80
N LEU A 26 -19.20 -14.93 2.76
CA LEU A 26 -17.77 -14.72 2.79
C LEU A 26 -17.09 -15.84 3.58
N GLU A 27 -15.86 -16.17 3.21
CA GLU A 27 -15.07 -17.20 3.89
C GLU A 27 -14.71 -16.76 5.32
N VAL A 28 -14.50 -17.75 6.20
CA VAL A 28 -13.87 -17.49 7.50
C VAL A 28 -12.43 -17.07 7.26
N ASP A 29 -12.05 -15.90 7.77
CA ASP A 29 -10.69 -15.37 7.65
C ASP A 29 -9.72 -16.12 8.59
N GLN A 30 -9.64 -15.69 9.85
CA GLN A 30 -8.79 -16.31 10.88
C GLN A 30 -9.62 -17.10 11.90
N SER A 31 -10.76 -16.56 12.33
CA SER A 31 -11.66 -17.15 13.32
C SER A 31 -13.10 -16.70 13.09
N PRO A 32 -14.12 -17.53 13.41
CA PRO A 32 -15.51 -17.15 13.67
C PRO A 32 -15.72 -15.80 14.36
N ASP A 33 -14.83 -15.45 15.28
CA ASP A 33 -15.00 -14.29 16.16
C ASP A 33 -14.55 -12.96 15.53
N PHE A 34 -13.85 -13.00 14.40
CA PHE A 34 -13.45 -11.78 13.68
C PHE A 34 -14.48 -11.43 12.60
N PRO A 35 -15.21 -10.31 12.75
CA PRO A 35 -16.19 -9.88 11.76
C PRO A 35 -15.52 -9.19 10.57
N TYR A 36 -16.17 -9.22 9.42
CA TYR A 36 -15.84 -8.30 8.33
C TYR A 36 -16.43 -6.92 8.62
N THR A 37 -15.75 -5.88 8.18
CA THR A 37 -16.21 -4.50 8.25
C THR A 37 -16.07 -3.82 6.90
N ILE A 38 -16.91 -2.83 6.62
CA ILE A 38 -16.71 -1.98 5.44
C ILE A 38 -15.61 -0.97 5.77
N ALA A 39 -14.61 -0.85 4.90
CA ALA A 39 -13.53 0.11 5.12
C ALA A 39 -14.08 1.54 5.20
N LYS A 40 -13.64 2.29 6.23
CA LYS A 40 -14.22 3.59 6.61
C LYS A 40 -13.99 4.70 5.56
N ILE A 41 -12.98 4.57 4.71
CA ILE A 41 -12.62 5.55 3.68
C ILE A 41 -12.60 4.85 2.32
N ASN A 42 -13.81 4.63 1.79
CA ASN A 42 -14.06 4.02 0.47
C ASN A 42 -14.66 5.05 -0.52
N TYR A 43 -14.52 6.35 -0.26
CA TYR A 43 -15.15 7.39 -1.09
C TYR A 43 -14.39 7.63 -2.39
N ASN A 44 -14.26 6.62 -3.24
CA ASN A 44 -13.94 6.83 -4.63
C ASN A 44 -15.18 6.57 -5.50
N LYS A 45 -15.98 7.63 -5.70
CA LYS A 45 -17.09 7.62 -6.67
C LYS A 45 -16.61 7.42 -8.12
N VAL A 46 -15.31 7.55 -8.38
CA VAL A 46 -14.72 7.47 -9.73
C VAL A 46 -14.53 6.02 -10.17
N ASN A 47 -14.11 5.11 -9.27
CA ASN A 47 -13.79 3.72 -9.65
C ASN A 47 -14.80 2.68 -9.13
N GLY A 48 -15.75 3.05 -8.27
CA GLY A 48 -16.88 2.19 -7.87
C GLY A 48 -16.50 0.97 -7.01
N TRP A 49 -15.28 0.92 -6.47
CA TRP A 49 -14.84 -0.18 -5.62
C TRP A 49 -15.16 0.08 -4.13
N LEU A 50 -15.67 -0.95 -3.46
CA LEU A 50 -15.88 -1.00 -2.03
C LEU A 50 -14.99 -2.08 -1.40
N ALA A 51 -14.12 -1.71 -0.47
CA ALA A 51 -13.33 -2.67 0.29
C ALA A 51 -14.08 -3.18 1.52
N ILE A 52 -14.10 -4.51 1.67
CA ILE A 52 -14.65 -5.26 2.80
C ILE A 52 -13.48 -5.90 3.54
N GLN A 53 -13.14 -5.36 4.70
CA GLN A 53 -11.98 -5.69 5.51
C GLN A 53 -12.28 -6.84 6.46
N GLY A 54 -11.52 -7.93 6.35
CA GLY A 54 -11.47 -9.02 7.33
C GLY A 54 -10.34 -8.80 8.35
N PHE A 55 -9.95 -9.88 9.02
CA PHE A 55 -8.78 -9.93 9.89
C PHE A 55 -7.48 -9.88 9.10
N SER A 56 -7.13 -10.92 8.33
CA SER A 56 -5.89 -11.00 7.53
C SER A 56 -6.11 -10.88 6.02
N GLN A 57 -7.38 -10.92 5.60
CA GLN A 57 -7.77 -10.85 4.20
C GLN A 57 -8.87 -9.80 3.99
N PHE A 58 -9.13 -9.46 2.74
CA PHE A 58 -10.18 -8.52 2.38
C PHE A 58 -10.83 -8.91 1.06
N TYR A 59 -12.01 -8.35 0.79
CA TYR A 59 -12.69 -8.45 -0.49
C TYR A 59 -12.86 -7.07 -1.11
N LEU A 60 -12.98 -7.03 -2.44
CA LEU A 60 -13.33 -5.85 -3.20
C LEU A 60 -14.63 -6.11 -3.96
N LEU A 61 -15.63 -5.28 -3.73
CA LEU A 61 -16.91 -5.32 -4.43
C LEU A 61 -16.96 -4.15 -5.42
N HIS A 62 -17.11 -4.44 -6.71
CA HIS A 62 -17.43 -3.42 -7.70
C HIS A 62 -18.93 -3.12 -7.63
N LEU A 63 -19.31 -1.91 -7.23
CA LEU A 63 -20.70 -1.56 -6.93
C LEU A 63 -21.60 -1.50 -8.17
N ASN A 64 -21.04 -1.16 -9.34
CA ASN A 64 -21.82 -1.08 -10.58
C ASN A 64 -22.07 -2.46 -11.20
N ASP A 65 -21.05 -3.32 -11.20
CA ASP A 65 -21.14 -4.67 -11.80
C ASP A 65 -21.56 -5.73 -10.78
N LEU A 66 -21.69 -5.35 -9.50
CA LEU A 66 -21.95 -6.23 -8.36
C LEU A 66 -20.99 -7.43 -8.30
N LYS A 67 -19.74 -7.20 -8.73
CA LYS A 67 -18.71 -8.24 -8.79
C LYS A 67 -17.86 -8.23 -7.54
N LEU A 68 -17.95 -9.30 -6.76
CA LEU A 68 -17.09 -9.54 -5.60
C LEU A 68 -15.78 -10.21 -6.06
N VAL A 69 -14.65 -9.67 -5.60
CA VAL A 69 -13.30 -10.18 -5.84
C VAL A 69 -12.63 -10.47 -4.50
N GLY A 70 -12.10 -11.68 -4.35
CA GLY A 70 -11.36 -12.11 -3.16
C GLY A 70 -11.61 -13.58 -2.80
N PRO A 71 -11.11 -14.02 -1.63
CA PRO A 71 -10.36 -13.22 -0.67
C PRO A 71 -8.99 -12.79 -1.21
N LEU A 72 -8.61 -11.54 -0.94
CA LEU A 72 -7.32 -10.95 -1.25
C LEU A 72 -6.49 -10.82 0.03
N LYS A 73 -5.18 -10.98 -0.08
CA LYS A 73 -4.25 -10.91 1.05
C LYS A 73 -3.20 -9.83 0.81
N PRO A 74 -2.67 -9.19 1.86
CA PRO A 74 -1.51 -8.31 1.72
C PRO A 74 -0.35 -8.99 0.97
N ALA A 75 0.35 -8.22 0.14
CA ALA A 75 1.48 -8.69 -0.65
C ALA A 75 2.66 -7.74 -0.48
N TYR A 76 3.85 -8.30 -0.34
CA TYR A 76 5.08 -7.60 0.05
C TYR A 76 6.24 -7.99 -0.86
N LEU A 77 7.26 -7.14 -0.95
CA LEU A 77 8.45 -7.43 -1.76
C LEU A 77 9.31 -8.51 -1.08
N ASN A 78 9.49 -8.40 0.24
CA ASN A 78 10.23 -9.36 1.05
C ASN A 78 9.29 -10.17 1.97
N GLU A 79 9.80 -11.29 2.48
CA GLU A 79 9.11 -12.10 3.47
C GLU A 79 8.81 -11.30 4.75
N ARG A 80 7.68 -11.59 5.38
CA ARG A 80 7.22 -10.95 6.62
C ARG A 80 7.14 -11.96 7.74
N TYR A 81 7.50 -11.53 8.93
CA TYR A 81 7.45 -12.36 10.12
C TYR A 81 6.33 -11.87 11.04
N ALA A 82 5.50 -12.81 11.49
CA ALA A 82 4.49 -12.56 12.51
C ALA A 82 5.16 -12.61 13.89
N GLU A 83 4.88 -11.61 14.74
CA GLU A 83 5.33 -11.60 16.13
C GLU A 83 4.40 -12.46 17.00
N ASP A 84 3.08 -12.37 16.78
CA ASP A 84 2.08 -13.09 17.56
C ASP A 84 0.81 -13.45 16.75
N ALA A 85 -0.25 -13.87 17.44
CA ALA A 85 -1.52 -14.26 16.83
C ALA A 85 -2.37 -13.08 16.31
N GLN A 86 -1.99 -11.84 16.64
CA GLN A 86 -2.59 -10.60 16.14
C GLN A 86 -1.88 -10.06 14.90
N SER A 87 -0.63 -10.46 14.64
CA SER A 87 0.12 -10.07 13.45
C SER A 87 -0.64 -10.41 12.16
N GLY A 88 -0.50 -9.52 11.17
CA GLY A 88 -1.21 -9.63 9.90
C GLY A 88 -2.65 -9.12 9.96
N ARG A 89 -3.15 -8.68 11.12
CA ARG A 89 -4.43 -7.99 11.21
C ARG A 89 -4.41 -6.72 10.36
N ILE A 90 -5.28 -6.63 9.37
CA ILE A 90 -5.53 -5.42 8.61
C ILE A 90 -6.18 -4.41 9.55
N ASN A 91 -5.47 -3.32 9.79
CA ASN A 91 -5.96 -2.22 10.64
C ASN A 91 -6.69 -1.17 9.82
N LYS A 92 -6.26 -0.98 8.57
CA LYS A 92 -6.77 0.07 7.70
C LYS A 92 -6.73 -0.35 6.24
N LEU A 93 -7.78 0.05 5.52
CA LEU A 93 -7.85 0.11 4.07
C LEU A 93 -8.32 1.50 3.68
N GLU A 94 -7.69 2.09 2.67
CA GLU A 94 -7.99 3.41 2.14
C GLU A 94 -7.82 3.43 0.63
N VAL A 95 -8.77 4.03 -0.09
CA VAL A 95 -8.65 4.21 -1.54
C VAL A 95 -7.94 5.54 -1.83
N TRP A 96 -6.90 5.48 -2.65
CA TRP A 96 -6.18 6.63 -3.18
C TRP A 96 -6.08 6.51 -4.69
N GLU A 97 -6.70 7.43 -5.43
CA GLU A 97 -6.84 7.34 -6.89
C GLU A 97 -7.33 5.94 -7.33
N ASP A 98 -6.62 5.31 -8.27
CA ASP A 98 -6.88 3.95 -8.76
C ASP A 98 -6.18 2.87 -7.91
N TYR A 99 -5.95 3.12 -6.63
CA TYR A 99 -5.26 2.19 -5.75
C TYR A 99 -6.00 1.99 -4.42
N LEU A 100 -5.95 0.78 -3.89
CA LEU A 100 -6.26 0.48 -2.51
C LEU A 100 -4.95 0.37 -1.74
N ILE A 101 -4.79 1.19 -0.70
CA ILE A 101 -3.63 1.21 0.19
C ILE A 101 -4.09 0.68 1.54
N GLY A 102 -3.35 -0.27 2.10
CA GLY A 102 -3.67 -0.89 3.37
C GLY A 102 -2.46 -1.00 4.30
N HIS A 103 -2.76 -1.27 5.57
CA HIS A 103 -1.76 -1.58 6.58
C HIS A 103 -2.18 -2.81 7.37
N ALA A 104 -1.25 -3.75 7.55
CA ALA A 104 -1.41 -4.92 8.41
C ALA A 104 -0.42 -4.84 9.59
N GLU A 105 -0.91 -5.14 10.79
CA GLU A 105 -0.12 -5.17 12.03
C GLU A 105 1.13 -6.03 11.85
N ASP A 106 2.29 -5.50 12.26
CA ASP A 106 3.64 -6.09 12.16
C ASP A 106 4.16 -6.42 10.75
N LEU A 107 3.30 -6.36 9.72
CA LEU A 107 3.68 -6.68 8.34
C LEU A 107 3.82 -5.42 7.47
N GLY A 108 3.31 -4.28 7.94
CA GLY A 108 3.43 -2.98 7.29
C GLY A 108 2.43 -2.76 6.15
N THR A 109 2.77 -1.83 5.26
CA THR A 109 1.86 -1.32 4.23
C THR A 109 1.88 -2.14 2.94
N PHE A 110 0.72 -2.25 2.30
CA PHE A 110 0.52 -2.97 1.04
C PHE A 110 -0.38 -2.16 0.09
N VAL A 111 -0.23 -2.38 -1.22
CA VAL A 111 -0.99 -1.66 -2.25
C VAL A 111 -1.58 -2.63 -3.27
N TYR A 112 -2.80 -2.35 -3.70
CA TYR A 112 -3.45 -2.98 -4.84
C TYR A 112 -3.82 -1.92 -5.89
N SER A 113 -3.46 -2.17 -7.15
CA SER A 113 -3.99 -1.42 -8.30
C SER A 113 -5.44 -1.84 -8.52
N LEU A 114 -6.33 -0.88 -8.72
CA LEU A 114 -7.76 -1.03 -8.99
C LEU A 114 -8.12 -0.72 -10.46
N LYS A 115 -7.12 -0.65 -11.35
CA LYS A 115 -7.30 -0.37 -12.78
C LYS A 115 -8.13 -1.45 -13.48
N GLN A 116 -8.54 -1.17 -14.72
CA GLN A 116 -9.54 -1.95 -15.48
C GLN A 116 -9.29 -3.47 -15.58
N GLU A 117 -8.04 -3.94 -15.50
CA GLU A 117 -7.73 -5.38 -15.50
C GLU A 117 -8.17 -6.11 -14.22
N GLY A 118 -8.70 -5.37 -13.25
CA GLY A 118 -9.12 -5.84 -11.94
C GLY A 118 -8.05 -5.67 -10.87
N PRO A 119 -8.42 -5.91 -9.60
CA PRO A 119 -7.50 -5.72 -8.48
C PRO A 119 -6.25 -6.58 -8.57
N LYS A 120 -5.07 -5.96 -8.54
CA LYS A 120 -3.78 -6.67 -8.55
C LYS A 120 -2.81 -6.09 -7.51
N PRO A 121 -2.05 -6.92 -6.79
CA PRO A 121 -1.06 -6.42 -5.86
C PRO A 121 -0.01 -5.59 -6.62
N THR A 122 0.34 -4.43 -6.05
CA THR A 122 1.44 -3.58 -6.51
C THR A 122 2.53 -3.66 -5.49
N LEU A 123 3.61 -4.36 -5.81
CA LEU A 123 4.75 -4.51 -4.91
C LEU A 123 5.48 -3.17 -4.75
N PRO A 124 6.03 -2.88 -3.56
CA PRO A 124 6.89 -1.72 -3.39
C PRO A 124 8.16 -1.86 -4.22
N ILE A 125 8.74 -0.74 -4.59
CA ILE A 125 10.02 -0.69 -5.31
C ILE A 125 11.21 -0.92 -4.38
N ALA A 126 11.01 -0.69 -3.08
CA ALA A 126 11.97 -0.95 -2.01
C ALA A 126 11.23 -1.08 -0.68
N GLU A 127 11.83 -1.82 0.24
CA GLU A 127 11.39 -1.95 1.62
C GLU A 127 12.59 -1.74 2.55
N TYR A 128 12.31 -1.42 3.81
CA TYR A 128 13.32 -1.38 4.85
C TYR A 128 12.71 -1.89 6.14
N SER A 129 13.36 -2.88 6.77
CA SER A 129 12.97 -3.34 8.10
C SER A 129 13.74 -2.59 9.16
N ALA A 130 13.03 -1.84 10.00
CA ALA A 130 13.56 -1.26 11.21
C ALA A 130 13.51 -2.28 12.37
N ASP A 131 14.40 -2.11 13.35
CA ASP A 131 14.37 -2.78 14.66
C ASP A 131 14.09 -4.29 14.65
N GLY A 132 14.86 -5.05 13.86
CA GLY A 132 14.96 -6.50 14.02
C GLY A 132 13.79 -7.35 13.49
N GLY A 133 12.84 -6.76 12.74
CA GLY A 133 11.96 -7.56 11.86
C GLY A 133 10.45 -7.36 11.97
N PHE A 134 9.94 -6.36 12.70
CA PHE A 134 8.49 -6.15 12.87
C PHE A 134 7.99 -4.75 12.48
N GLU A 135 8.91 -3.84 12.17
CA GLU A 135 8.60 -2.55 11.58
C GLU A 135 9.11 -2.53 10.14
N TYR A 136 8.18 -2.37 9.18
CA TYR A 136 8.48 -2.40 7.76
C TYR A 136 8.03 -1.12 7.09
N HIS A 137 8.99 -0.38 6.53
CA HIS A 137 8.72 0.79 5.71
C HIS A 137 8.76 0.40 4.24
N SER A 138 7.69 0.67 3.52
CA SER A 138 7.55 0.36 2.09
C SER A 138 7.54 1.65 1.28
N LEU A 139 8.25 1.65 0.15
CA LEU A 139 8.20 2.73 -0.83
C LEU A 139 7.58 2.22 -2.13
N PHE A 140 6.50 2.88 -2.54
CA PHE A 140 5.79 2.57 -3.77
C PHE A 140 6.07 3.64 -4.82
N MET A 141 6.13 3.20 -6.09
CA MET A 141 6.16 4.08 -7.26
C MET A 141 4.88 3.85 -8.04
N LEU A 142 3.90 4.73 -7.85
CA LEU A 142 2.56 4.57 -8.42
C LEU A 142 2.30 5.62 -9.49
N HIS A 143 1.56 5.28 -10.53
CA HIS A 143 1.07 6.30 -11.44
C HIS A 143 0.13 7.24 -10.70
N SER A 144 0.21 8.53 -10.98
CA SER A 144 -0.66 9.52 -10.36
C SER A 144 -1.14 10.50 -11.41
N GLY A 145 -2.45 10.70 -11.47
CA GLY A 145 -3.11 11.53 -12.48
C GLY A 145 -3.18 10.89 -13.87
N ASP A 146 -3.51 11.71 -14.86
CA ASP A 146 -3.82 11.25 -16.23
C ASP A 146 -2.59 10.94 -17.10
N GLU A 147 -1.38 11.24 -16.60
CA GLU A 147 -0.13 11.07 -17.35
C GLU A 147 0.53 9.71 -17.05
N PRO A 148 0.47 8.74 -17.96
CA PRO A 148 0.94 7.37 -17.69
C PRO A 148 2.47 7.27 -17.57
N GLU A 149 3.24 8.30 -17.95
CA GLU A 149 4.71 8.29 -17.79
C GLU A 149 5.18 8.90 -16.46
N LYS A 150 4.27 9.51 -15.69
CA LYS A 150 4.58 10.18 -14.43
C LYS A 150 4.16 9.32 -13.25
N TYR A 151 5.00 9.35 -12.23
CA TYR A 151 4.84 8.57 -11.01
C TYR A 151 4.90 9.50 -9.80
N GLN A 152 4.16 9.11 -8.77
CA GLN A 152 4.32 9.60 -7.42
C GLN A 152 5.06 8.55 -6.59
N LEU A 153 5.97 9.00 -5.74
CA LEU A 153 6.58 8.16 -4.72
C LEU A 153 5.73 8.25 -3.46
N LEU A 154 5.25 7.11 -2.98
CA LEU A 154 4.45 7.03 -1.76
C LEU A 154 5.21 6.21 -0.71
N ALA A 155 5.32 6.74 0.50
CA ALA A 155 5.81 6.00 1.65
C ALA A 155 4.73 5.99 2.75
N PRO A 156 3.66 5.19 2.58
CA PRO A 156 2.52 5.24 3.48
C PRO A 156 2.95 4.85 4.90
N GLU A 157 2.37 5.53 5.89
CA GLU A 157 2.69 5.37 7.30
C GLU A 157 1.40 5.20 8.09
N TYR A 158 1.31 4.14 8.91
CA TYR A 158 0.20 3.95 9.81
C TYR A 158 0.57 4.51 11.19
N ASN A 159 -0.26 5.42 11.69
CA ASN A 159 -0.12 5.94 13.04
C ASN A 159 -1.01 5.10 13.99
N PRO A 160 -0.43 4.25 14.86
CA PRO A 160 -1.22 3.40 15.77
C PRO A 160 -1.93 4.21 16.85
N THR A 161 -1.45 5.41 17.19
CA THR A 161 -2.08 6.27 18.21
C THR A 161 -3.40 6.86 17.70
N THR A 162 -3.46 7.26 16.43
CA THR A 162 -4.66 7.86 15.83
C THR A 162 -5.50 6.87 15.03
N GLY A 163 -4.96 5.70 14.69
CA GLY A 163 -5.58 4.74 13.78
C GLY A 163 -5.72 5.24 12.34
N SER A 164 -4.89 6.22 11.94
CA SER A 164 -4.89 6.80 10.60
C SER A 164 -3.74 6.26 9.76
N LEU A 165 -4.04 5.90 8.51
CA LEU A 165 -3.04 5.65 7.49
C LEU A 165 -2.81 6.96 6.74
N VAL A 166 -1.57 7.43 6.71
CA VAL A 166 -1.16 8.62 5.96
C VAL A 166 -0.49 8.13 4.68
N ILE A 167 -1.03 8.51 3.52
CA ILE A 167 -0.51 8.06 2.22
C ILE A 167 0.92 8.56 1.94
N ASN A 168 1.25 9.74 2.45
CA ASN A 168 2.59 10.36 2.43
C ASN A 168 3.26 10.38 1.03
N PRO A 169 2.77 11.23 0.12
CA PRO A 169 3.45 11.50 -1.15
C PRO A 169 4.75 12.27 -0.93
N LEU A 170 5.83 11.79 -1.56
CA LEU A 170 7.16 12.34 -1.37
C LEU A 170 7.53 13.38 -2.43
N LEU A 171 7.00 13.29 -3.64
CA LEU A 171 7.24 14.28 -4.70
C LEU A 171 6.20 15.40 -4.62
N GLU A 172 6.64 16.63 -4.90
CA GLU A 172 5.76 17.81 -4.97
C GLU A 172 4.69 17.67 -6.05
N SER A 173 5.05 17.01 -7.16
CA SER A 173 4.14 16.65 -8.25
C SER A 173 4.58 15.32 -8.89
N PRO A 174 3.67 14.57 -9.53
CA PRO A 174 4.03 13.40 -10.31
C PRO A 174 5.15 13.72 -11.30
N THR A 175 6.17 12.87 -11.35
CA THR A 175 7.41 13.10 -12.12
C THR A 175 7.82 11.83 -12.87
N ARG A 176 8.54 11.97 -13.98
CA ARG A 176 9.10 10.82 -14.71
C ARG A 176 10.24 10.22 -13.90
N LEU A 177 10.16 8.94 -13.56
CA LEU A 177 11.15 8.24 -12.73
C LEU A 177 11.74 7.04 -13.47
N ASP A 178 13.01 6.73 -13.21
CA ASP A 178 13.58 5.44 -13.59
C ASP A 178 13.07 4.37 -12.61
N GLY A 179 12.20 3.48 -13.12
CA GLY A 179 11.69 2.36 -12.33
C GLY A 179 12.72 1.28 -12.02
N ARG A 180 13.94 1.38 -12.56
CA ARG A 180 15.02 0.42 -12.30
C ARG A 180 15.80 0.84 -11.06
N LEU A 181 15.36 0.33 -9.90
CA LEU A 181 16.20 0.33 -8.71
C LEU A 181 17.20 -0.83 -8.76
N ASN A 182 18.46 -0.51 -8.48
CA ASN A 182 19.50 -1.50 -8.27
C ASN A 182 19.04 -2.49 -7.18
N PRO A 183 18.94 -3.80 -7.47
CA PRO A 183 18.49 -4.80 -6.50
C PRO A 183 19.24 -4.77 -5.17
N ALA A 184 20.54 -4.42 -5.19
CA ALA A 184 21.38 -4.33 -4.00
C ALA A 184 20.94 -3.24 -3.01
N PHE A 185 20.08 -2.30 -3.42
CA PHE A 185 19.60 -1.22 -2.57
C PHE A 185 18.10 -1.34 -2.24
N ARG A 186 17.40 -2.39 -2.68
CA ARG A 186 15.95 -2.53 -2.42
C ARG A 186 15.61 -2.85 -0.97
N ASP A 187 16.59 -3.28 -0.19
CA ASP A 187 16.51 -3.48 1.27
C ASP A 187 17.59 -2.63 1.96
N ASN A 188 17.43 -1.30 1.85
CA ASN A 188 18.39 -0.35 2.40
C ASN A 188 17.64 0.87 2.93
N ARG A 189 18.10 1.42 4.06
CA ARG A 189 17.51 2.62 4.66
C ARG A 189 17.54 3.81 3.70
N TYR A 190 18.62 3.97 2.93
CA TYR A 190 18.75 5.10 2.02
C TYR A 190 18.66 4.65 0.57
N LEU A 191 17.82 5.35 -0.19
CA LEU A 191 17.56 5.09 -1.60
C LEU A 191 17.88 6.31 -2.44
N VAL A 192 18.33 6.06 -3.67
CA VAL A 192 18.48 7.07 -4.71
C VAL A 192 17.69 6.59 -5.93
N ILE A 193 16.68 7.38 -6.31
CA ILE A 193 15.84 7.14 -7.48
C ILE A 193 16.14 8.24 -8.48
N LYS A 194 16.13 7.91 -9.78
CA LYS A 194 16.46 8.89 -10.82
C LYS A 194 15.17 9.49 -11.35
N ALA A 195 15.03 10.81 -11.25
CA ALA A 195 13.96 11.57 -11.86
C ALA A 195 14.46 12.23 -13.14
N PHE A 196 13.55 12.44 -14.09
CA PHE A 196 13.81 13.13 -15.34
C PHE A 196 12.90 14.36 -15.45
N ASP A 197 13.49 15.50 -15.80
CA ASP A 197 12.72 16.67 -16.19
C ASP A 197 12.19 16.52 -17.63
N GLU A 198 11.42 17.52 -18.08
CA GLU A 198 10.84 17.55 -19.43
C GLU A 198 11.91 17.65 -20.54
N ALA A 199 13.12 18.15 -20.21
CA ALA A 199 14.26 18.18 -21.13
C ALA A 199 15.08 16.87 -21.13
N GLY A 200 14.71 15.91 -20.28
CA GLY A 200 15.40 14.63 -20.11
C GLY A 200 16.64 14.70 -19.21
N ASN A 201 16.87 15.81 -18.50
CA ASN A 201 17.95 15.89 -17.53
C ASN A 201 17.62 15.04 -16.31
N GLN A 202 18.62 14.27 -15.88
CA GLN A 202 18.48 13.35 -14.78
C GLN A 202 18.85 14.04 -13.46
N THR A 203 18.01 13.89 -12.44
CA THR A 203 18.26 14.37 -11.08
C THR A 203 18.01 13.25 -10.06
N PRO A 204 18.84 13.13 -9.01
CA PRO A 204 18.59 12.14 -7.96
C PRO A 204 17.49 12.61 -7.01
N VAL A 205 16.60 11.69 -6.66
CA VAL A 205 15.66 11.77 -5.56
C VAL A 205 16.19 10.86 -4.45
N ALA A 206 16.70 11.47 -3.38
CA ALA A 206 17.15 10.75 -2.20
C ALA A 206 16.00 10.57 -1.20
N VAL A 207 15.88 9.37 -0.63
CA VAL A 207 14.84 9.00 0.34
C VAL A 207 15.49 8.33 1.55
N ASP A 208 15.10 8.75 2.76
CA ASP A 208 15.30 8.01 4.01
C ASP A 208 14.05 7.18 4.27
N MET A 209 14.19 5.85 4.19
CA MET A 209 13.11 4.90 4.39
C MET A 209 12.66 4.81 5.85
N LEU A 210 13.56 5.04 6.81
CA LEU A 210 13.21 5.04 8.23
C LEU A 210 12.36 6.27 8.57
N LEU A 211 12.74 7.44 8.04
CA LEU A 211 11.99 8.68 8.26
C LEU A 211 10.84 8.88 7.26
N GLN A 212 10.73 8.00 6.27
CA GLN A 212 9.77 8.03 5.16
C GLN A 212 9.69 9.40 4.48
N LYS A 213 10.85 10.02 4.21
CA LYS A 213 10.97 11.40 3.71
C LYS A 213 12.06 11.53 2.66
N ARG A 214 11.91 12.55 1.81
CA ARG A 214 13.01 12.98 0.93
C ARG A 214 14.11 13.65 1.73
N ILE A 215 15.35 13.34 1.35
CA ILE A 215 16.53 14.05 1.82
C ILE A 215 16.92 15.10 0.77
N PRO A 216 16.99 16.39 1.13
CA PRO A 216 17.54 17.39 0.23
C PRO A 216 19.05 17.14 0.05
N LEU A 217 19.49 17.05 -1.20
CA LEU A 217 20.90 16.85 -1.54
C LEU A 217 21.53 18.20 -1.92
N PRO A 218 22.70 18.56 -1.36
CA PRO A 218 23.50 19.67 -1.89
C PRO A 218 23.87 19.43 -3.36
N ASP A 219 23.98 20.50 -4.16
CA ASP A 219 24.28 20.41 -5.60
C ASP A 219 25.53 19.59 -5.92
N GLU A 220 26.55 19.68 -5.07
CA GLU A 220 27.81 18.94 -5.20
C GLU A 220 27.66 17.44 -4.94
N VAL A 221 26.71 17.04 -4.09
CA VAL A 221 26.39 15.65 -3.77
C VAL A 221 25.47 15.07 -4.84
N ALA A 222 24.48 15.83 -5.29
CA ALA A 222 23.51 15.39 -6.30
C ALA A 222 24.15 15.00 -7.66
N ARG A 223 25.39 15.43 -7.92
CA ARG A 223 26.16 15.08 -9.14
C ARG A 223 27.04 13.85 -8.99
N GLN A 224 27.10 13.25 -7.80
CA GLN A 224 27.95 12.09 -7.51
C GLN A 224 27.27 10.77 -7.93
N SER A 225 28.01 9.66 -7.79
CA SER A 225 27.45 8.33 -8.03
C SER A 225 26.43 7.95 -6.95
N ASP A 226 25.51 7.02 -7.24
CA ASP A 226 24.50 6.57 -6.28
C ASP A 226 25.12 6.06 -4.97
N THR A 227 26.23 5.34 -5.08
CA THR A 227 26.99 4.84 -3.92
C THR A 227 27.52 5.98 -3.06
N ASP A 228 28.06 7.03 -3.67
CA ASP A 228 28.62 8.17 -2.94
C ASP A 228 27.52 8.99 -2.27
N ILE A 229 26.39 9.20 -2.96
CA ILE A 229 25.21 9.84 -2.38
C ILE A 229 24.71 9.04 -1.16
N ILE A 230 24.62 7.71 -1.27
CA ILE A 230 24.21 6.83 -0.15
C ILE A 230 25.19 6.94 1.02
N ASN A 231 26.50 6.92 0.76
CA ASN A 231 27.51 7.06 1.80
C ASN A 231 27.46 8.44 2.47
N TRP A 232 27.19 9.49 1.69
CA TRP A 232 26.97 10.83 2.22
C TRP A 232 25.74 10.88 3.14
N MET A 233 24.62 10.30 2.72
CA MET A 233 23.40 10.23 3.54
C MET A 233 23.67 9.53 4.88
N ARG A 234 24.36 8.38 4.85
CA ARG A 234 24.76 7.63 6.06
C ARG A 234 25.64 8.43 7.03
N SER A 235 26.42 9.38 6.53
CA SER A 235 27.36 10.16 7.34
C SER A 235 26.72 11.43 7.94
N ASN A 236 25.52 11.80 7.50
CA ASN A 236 24.85 13.06 7.84
C ASN A 236 23.44 12.85 8.42
N SER A 237 23.14 11.66 8.93
CA SER A 237 21.82 11.25 9.45
C SER A 237 21.87 10.76 10.89
#